data_AF-A0A239JZN7-F1
#
_entry.id   AF-A0A239JZN7-F1
#
_cell.length_a   1.000
_cell.length_b   1.000
_cell.length_c   1.000
_cell.angle_alpha   90.00
_cell.angle_beta   90.00
_cell.angle_gamma   90.00
#
_symmetry.space_group_name_H-M   'P 1'
#
loop_
_entity.id
_entity.type
_entity.pdbx_description
1 polymer ?
#
loop_
_entity_poly.entity_id
_entity_poly.type
_entity_poly.pdbx_seq_one_letter_code
_entity_poly.pdbx_strand_id
1 'polypeptide(L)'
;MCNLVTLNSTVDEVASYFKSRRPLATNASPGDVYPGGQGFVVRQDGGERVLQAMTWGFPVRLKHMKPTSKPKPVNNARDDKLMSFWRPWFTTPANRCLIPFTSFAEAEGEKGKMTRTWISVTDQPLAAWAGLWRPTDEWGDCYTGVMVDATEELFHIHDRMPVILHPEDHDAWLHAPAEVAMALVAKYPADLLAVARTDVPWFSRKAPPADAPTLL
;
A
#
# COMPACT_ATOMS: atom_id res chain seq x y z
N MET A 1 3.36 -9.29 6.53
CA MET A 1 2.28 -8.84 5.65
C MET A 1 2.30 -7.37 5.90
N CYS A 2 2.48 -6.55 4.88
CA CYS A 2 2.74 -5.13 5.07
C CYS A 2 1.58 -4.48 5.85
N ASN A 3 1.89 -3.96 7.03
CA ASN A 3 0.92 -3.38 7.96
C ASN A 3 1.34 -1.99 8.45
N LEU A 4 2.33 -1.39 7.79
CA LEU A 4 2.75 -0.03 8.05
C LEU A 4 3.39 0.51 6.78
N VAL A 5 2.84 1.60 6.25
CA VAL A 5 3.43 2.39 5.17
C VAL A 5 3.58 3.82 5.66
N THR A 6 4.55 4.54 5.11
CA THR A 6 4.72 5.97 5.39
C THR A 6 4.78 6.75 4.09
N LEU A 7 4.24 7.95 4.12
CA LEU A 7 4.23 8.89 3.01
C LEU A 7 4.84 10.20 3.49
N ASN A 8 6.16 10.34 3.34
CA ASN A 8 6.89 11.56 3.67
C ASN A 8 6.95 12.51 2.48
N SER A 9 5.78 12.87 1.95
CA SER A 9 5.62 13.85 0.87
C SER A 9 4.32 14.60 1.07
N THR A 10 4.31 15.88 0.73
CA THR A 10 3.10 16.70 0.81
C THR A 10 2.06 16.22 -0.19
N VAL A 11 0.79 16.52 0.09
CA VAL A 11 -0.32 16.23 -0.85
C VAL A 11 -0.06 16.83 -2.24
N ASP A 12 0.63 17.97 -2.29
CA ASP A 12 0.92 18.72 -3.51
C ASP A 12 2.00 18.04 -4.35
N GLU A 13 3.07 17.57 -3.72
CA GLU A 13 4.12 16.78 -4.37
C GLU A 13 3.55 15.48 -4.93
N VAL A 14 2.69 14.80 -4.16
CA VAL A 14 2.03 13.56 -4.59
C VAL A 14 1.11 13.83 -5.77
N ALA A 15 0.25 14.85 -5.68
CA ALA A 15 -0.66 15.23 -6.77
C ALA A 15 0.12 15.58 -8.05
N SER A 16 1.22 16.35 -7.91
CA SER A 16 2.09 16.71 -9.03
C SER A 16 2.75 15.49 -9.67
N TYR A 17 3.39 14.63 -8.88
CA TYR A 17 4.10 13.44 -9.38
C TYR A 17 3.16 12.48 -10.12
N PHE A 18 1.99 12.21 -9.55
CA PHE A 18 1.02 11.30 -10.15
C PHE A 18 0.12 11.95 -11.20
N LYS A 19 0.30 13.24 -11.51
CA LYS A 19 -0.56 14.03 -12.42
C LYS A 19 -2.03 13.90 -12.05
N SER A 20 -2.33 13.99 -10.75
CA SER A 20 -3.67 13.82 -10.22
C SER A 20 -4.22 15.13 -9.68
N ARG A 21 -5.54 15.29 -9.74
CA ARG A 21 -6.21 16.37 -9.03
C ARG A 21 -5.99 16.20 -7.53
N ARG A 22 -5.78 17.32 -6.84
CA ARG A 22 -5.72 17.36 -5.37
C ARG A 22 -6.99 16.73 -4.78
N PRO A 23 -6.88 16.10 -3.60
CA PRO A 23 -8.04 15.54 -2.94
C PRO A 23 -9.07 16.62 -2.62
N LEU A 24 -10.34 16.23 -2.62
CA LEU A 24 -11.37 17.01 -1.93
C LEU A 24 -11.00 17.16 -0.45
N ALA A 25 -11.66 18.09 0.25
CA ALA A 25 -11.42 18.35 1.67
C ALA A 25 -11.39 17.05 2.48
N THR A 26 -10.26 16.78 3.12
CA THR A 26 -10.00 15.59 3.93
C THR A 26 -9.20 15.98 5.17
N ASN A 27 -9.42 15.24 6.26
CA ASN A 27 -8.62 15.38 7.49
C ASN A 27 -7.39 14.46 7.47
N ALA A 28 -7.24 13.61 6.44
CA ALA A 28 -6.07 12.78 6.27
C ALA A 28 -4.83 13.65 5.98
N SER A 29 -3.70 13.29 6.56
CA SER A 29 -2.40 13.93 6.35
C SER A 29 -1.37 12.88 5.95
N PRO A 30 -0.36 13.23 5.15
CA PRO A 30 0.78 12.34 4.89
C PRO A 30 1.49 11.91 6.19
N GLY A 31 2.13 10.74 6.18
CA GLY A 31 2.81 10.15 7.32
C GLY A 31 2.55 8.65 7.45
N ASP A 32 2.74 8.11 8.66
CA ASP A 32 2.53 6.69 8.98
C ASP A 32 1.04 6.31 8.90
N VAL A 33 0.73 5.30 8.08
CA VAL A 33 -0.60 4.72 7.94
C VAL A 33 -0.56 3.27 8.42
N TYR A 34 -1.49 2.92 9.31
CA TYR A 34 -1.73 1.56 9.80
C TYR A 34 -3.07 1.03 9.28
N PRO A 35 -3.31 -0.30 9.30
CA PRO A 35 -4.60 -0.88 8.96
C PRO A 35 -5.75 -0.22 9.72
N GLY A 36 -6.80 0.15 8.99
CA GLY A 36 -7.95 0.92 9.47
C GLY A 36 -7.74 2.43 9.51
N GLY A 37 -6.51 2.93 9.30
CA GLY A 37 -6.21 4.34 9.15
C GLY A 37 -6.57 4.87 7.75
N GLN A 38 -6.53 6.20 7.60
CA GLN A 38 -6.72 6.84 6.30
C GLN A 38 -5.36 7.01 5.60
N GLY A 39 -5.27 6.50 4.39
CA GLY A 39 -4.13 6.71 3.49
C GLY A 39 -4.58 7.30 2.16
N PHE A 40 -3.64 7.83 1.40
CA PHE A 40 -3.92 8.38 0.08
C PHE A 40 -3.80 7.30 -0.99
N VAL A 41 -4.67 7.37 -1.98
CA VAL A 41 -4.58 6.58 -3.22
C VAL A 41 -4.81 7.47 -4.42
N VAL A 42 -4.20 7.11 -5.55
CA VAL A 42 -4.48 7.70 -6.86
C VAL A 42 -5.33 6.74 -7.66
N ARG A 43 -6.49 7.17 -8.13
CA ARG A 43 -7.39 6.38 -8.97
C ARG A 43 -7.89 7.16 -10.17
N GLN A 44 -8.52 6.47 -11.10
CA GLN A 44 -9.22 7.11 -12.21
C GLN A 44 -10.61 7.64 -11.78
N ASP A 45 -10.98 8.80 -12.31
CA ASP A 45 -12.25 9.48 -12.10
C ASP A 45 -12.57 10.34 -13.33
N GLY A 46 -13.56 9.94 -14.13
CA GLY A 46 -13.97 10.72 -15.30
C GLY A 46 -12.87 10.96 -16.35
N GLY A 47 -11.90 10.06 -16.46
CA GLY A 47 -10.76 10.18 -17.40
C GLY A 47 -9.55 10.93 -16.84
N GLU A 48 -9.61 11.39 -15.59
CA GLU A 48 -8.50 12.02 -14.90
C GLU A 48 -8.06 11.19 -13.69
N ARG A 49 -6.81 11.35 -13.28
CA ARG A 49 -6.35 10.82 -12.00
C ARG A 49 -6.79 11.74 -10.87
N VAL A 50 -7.27 11.16 -9.78
CA VAL A 50 -7.59 11.87 -8.54
C VAL A 50 -6.81 11.28 -7.38
N LEU A 51 -6.25 12.14 -6.55
CA LEU A 51 -5.72 11.76 -5.24
C LEU A 51 -6.88 11.76 -4.25
N GLN A 52 -7.07 10.68 -3.51
CA GLN A 52 -8.18 10.54 -2.57
C GLN A 52 -7.72 9.86 -1.28
N ALA A 53 -8.20 10.36 -0.14
CA ALA A 53 -8.03 9.68 1.13
C ALA A 53 -9.08 8.56 1.27
N MET A 54 -8.63 7.35 1.60
CA MET A 54 -9.46 6.16 1.76
C MET A 54 -9.03 5.38 3.01
N THR A 55 -9.89 4.50 3.51
CA THR A 55 -9.58 3.61 4.64
C THR A 55 -8.74 2.43 4.17
N TRP A 56 -7.57 2.19 4.79
CA TRP A 56 -6.73 1.02 4.48
C TRP A 56 -7.28 -0.24 5.14
N GLY A 57 -8.01 -1.05 4.37
CA GLY A 57 -8.63 -2.27 4.86
C GLY A 57 -9.96 -2.56 4.17
N PHE A 58 -9.95 -3.50 3.25
CA PHE A 58 -11.13 -3.97 2.56
C PHE A 58 -12.07 -4.72 3.52
N PRO A 59 -13.33 -4.30 3.71
CA PRO A 59 -14.24 -5.01 4.62
C PRO A 59 -14.69 -6.35 4.03
N VAL A 60 -14.29 -7.45 4.62
CA VAL A 60 -14.67 -8.79 4.16
C VAL A 60 -15.56 -9.48 5.21
N ARG A 61 -16.72 -9.98 4.76
CA ARG A 61 -17.55 -10.90 5.52
C ARG A 61 -17.25 -12.32 5.04
N LEU A 62 -16.64 -13.12 5.91
CA LEU A 62 -16.37 -14.53 5.62
C LEU A 62 -17.65 -15.34 5.77
N LYS A 63 -17.81 -16.40 4.97
CA LYS A 63 -19.04 -17.23 4.92
C LYS A 63 -19.49 -17.77 6.29
N HIS A 64 -18.56 -17.98 7.22
CA HIS A 64 -18.82 -18.53 8.56
C HIS A 64 -19.13 -17.45 9.61
N MET A 65 -19.11 -16.16 9.25
CA MET A 65 -19.39 -15.08 10.19
C MET A 65 -20.90 -14.98 10.43
N LYS A 66 -21.28 -14.78 11.70
CA LYS A 66 -22.68 -14.50 12.05
C LYS A 66 -23.14 -13.22 11.34
N PRO A 67 -24.42 -13.09 10.95
CA PRO A 67 -24.93 -11.88 10.30
C PRO A 67 -24.63 -10.59 11.07
N THR A 68 -24.60 -10.68 12.41
CA THR A 68 -24.34 -9.56 13.32
C THR A 68 -22.86 -9.22 13.53
N SER A 69 -21.93 -10.05 13.04
CA SER A 69 -20.49 -9.78 13.20
C SER A 69 -20.07 -8.61 12.32
N LYS A 70 -19.21 -7.72 12.81
CA LYS A 70 -18.61 -6.67 11.97
C LYS A 70 -17.70 -7.30 10.91
N PRO A 71 -17.59 -6.73 9.69
CA PRO A 71 -16.64 -7.20 8.68
C PRO A 71 -15.20 -7.18 9.20
N LYS A 72 -14.36 -8.08 8.69
CA LYS A 72 -12.91 -8.04 8.96
C LYS A 72 -12.20 -7.16 7.94
N PRO A 73 -11.33 -6.22 8.34
CA PRO A 73 -10.51 -5.48 7.40
C PRO A 73 -9.44 -6.40 6.79
N VAL A 74 -9.30 -6.36 5.47
CA VAL A 74 -8.24 -7.04 4.73
C VAL A 74 -7.43 -5.98 3.99
N ASN A 75 -6.25 -5.69 4.48
CA ASN A 75 -5.40 -4.60 4.01
C ASN A 75 -4.41 -5.02 2.92
N ASN A 76 -4.22 -6.33 2.73
CA ASN A 76 -3.32 -6.93 1.76
C ASN A 76 -4.05 -7.93 0.84
N ALA A 77 -3.93 -7.73 -0.46
CA ALA A 77 -4.45 -8.63 -1.49
C ALA A 77 -3.32 -9.49 -2.06
N ARG A 78 -3.25 -10.75 -1.66
CA ARG A 78 -2.22 -11.68 -2.18
C ARG A 78 -2.43 -11.96 -3.68
N ASP A 79 -1.35 -11.90 -4.44
CA ASP A 79 -1.22 -12.31 -5.85
C ASP A 79 -1.96 -13.62 -6.18
N ASP A 80 -1.76 -14.67 -5.39
CA ASP A 80 -2.36 -16.01 -5.58
C ASP A 80 -3.89 -16.02 -5.43
N LYS A 81 -4.48 -14.91 -4.97
CA LYS A 81 -5.93 -14.71 -4.82
C LYS A 81 -6.49 -13.67 -5.79
N LEU A 82 -5.67 -13.06 -6.66
CA LEU A 82 -6.12 -12.02 -7.60
C LEU A 82 -7.17 -12.53 -8.59
N MET A 83 -7.03 -13.76 -9.07
CA MET A 83 -7.99 -14.38 -10.00
C MET A 83 -9.06 -15.24 -9.31
N SER A 84 -9.14 -15.22 -7.99
CA SER A 84 -10.20 -15.88 -7.22
C SER A 84 -10.98 -14.88 -6.38
N PHE A 85 -10.61 -14.70 -5.11
CA PHE A 85 -11.33 -13.82 -4.18
C PHE A 85 -11.34 -12.36 -4.64
N TRP A 86 -10.22 -11.85 -5.16
CA TRP A 86 -10.11 -10.44 -5.56
C TRP A 86 -10.54 -10.17 -7.01
N ARG A 87 -10.91 -11.22 -7.76
CA ARG A 87 -11.17 -11.15 -9.21
C ARG A 87 -12.10 -9.99 -9.60
N PRO A 88 -13.24 -9.75 -8.93
CA PRO A 88 -14.14 -8.66 -9.34
C PRO A 88 -13.50 -7.28 -9.35
N TRP A 89 -12.61 -6.99 -8.39
CA TRP A 89 -11.92 -5.70 -8.29
C TRP A 89 -10.65 -5.67 -9.13
N PHE A 90 -9.92 -6.77 -9.21
CA PHE A 90 -8.70 -6.85 -10.02
C PHE A 90 -9.00 -6.73 -11.52
N THR A 91 -10.03 -7.42 -12.02
CA THR A 91 -10.36 -7.43 -13.46
C THR A 91 -11.09 -6.17 -13.92
N THR A 92 -11.50 -5.30 -13.00
CA THR A 92 -12.22 -4.05 -13.29
C THR A 92 -11.25 -2.88 -13.10
N PRO A 93 -10.72 -2.26 -14.17
CA PRO A 93 -9.72 -1.19 -14.05
C PRO A 93 -10.15 -0.04 -13.14
N ALA A 94 -11.44 0.31 -13.14
CA ALA A 94 -12.00 1.34 -12.26
C ALA A 94 -11.84 1.04 -10.75
N ASN A 95 -11.61 -0.22 -10.37
CA ASN A 95 -11.35 -0.65 -8.99
C ASN A 95 -9.86 -0.80 -8.68
N ARG A 96 -8.94 -0.43 -9.58
CA ARG A 96 -7.51 -0.38 -9.31
C ARG A 96 -7.08 1.04 -8.95
N CYS A 97 -6.09 1.14 -8.08
CA CYS A 97 -5.50 2.40 -7.66
C CYS A 97 -3.98 2.25 -7.50
N LEU A 98 -3.28 3.38 -7.45
CA LEU A 98 -1.89 3.47 -6.99
C LEU A 98 -1.92 3.93 -5.54
N ILE A 99 -1.13 3.32 -4.66
CA ILE A 99 -0.99 3.72 -3.26
C ILE A 99 0.39 4.39 -3.14
N PRO A 100 0.46 5.73 -3.06
CA PRO A 100 1.72 6.45 -2.89
C PRO A 100 2.36 6.11 -1.55
N PHE A 101 3.67 5.87 -1.54
CA PHE A 101 4.44 5.70 -0.32
C PHE A 101 5.90 6.10 -0.54
N THR A 102 6.61 6.43 0.54
CA THR A 102 8.07 6.65 0.55
C THR A 102 8.79 5.46 1.15
N SER A 103 8.19 4.77 2.13
CA SER A 103 8.69 3.51 2.68
C SER A 103 7.56 2.65 3.22
N PHE A 104 7.79 1.34 3.28
CA PHE A 104 6.94 0.41 4.03
C PHE A 104 7.76 -0.25 5.12
N ALA A 105 7.11 -0.75 6.17
CA ALA A 105 7.78 -1.41 7.27
C ALA A 105 7.26 -2.82 7.51
N GLU A 106 8.19 -3.68 7.91
CA GLU A 106 7.92 -5.03 8.38
C GLU A 106 8.52 -5.23 9.78
N ALA A 107 7.98 -6.22 10.49
CA ALA A 107 8.43 -6.60 11.81
C ALA A 107 9.61 -7.58 11.68
N GLU A 108 10.78 -7.23 12.21
CA GLU A 108 11.97 -8.09 12.17
C GLU A 108 12.37 -8.53 13.60
N GLY A 109 12.79 -9.79 13.75
CA GLY A 109 13.31 -10.34 15.01
C GLY A 109 12.37 -11.28 15.76
N GLU A 110 12.70 -11.56 17.03
CA GLU A 110 11.97 -12.55 17.84
C GLU A 110 10.56 -12.08 18.20
N LYS A 111 9.59 -13.00 18.19
CA LYS A 111 8.22 -12.73 18.63
C LYS A 111 8.21 -12.10 20.04
N GLY A 112 7.58 -10.93 20.15
CA GLY A 112 7.51 -10.16 21.40
C GLY A 112 8.62 -9.11 21.57
N LYS A 113 9.68 -9.18 20.76
CA LYS A 113 10.79 -8.20 20.71
C LYS A 113 11.02 -7.62 19.32
N MET A 114 10.11 -7.89 18.38
CA MET A 114 10.24 -7.42 17.00
C MET A 114 10.38 -5.90 16.95
N THR A 115 11.31 -5.42 16.14
CA THR A 115 11.50 -4.01 15.85
C THR A 115 10.99 -3.68 14.45
N ARG A 116 10.91 -2.38 14.16
CA ARG A 116 10.47 -1.87 12.88
C ARG A 116 11.66 -1.79 11.92
N THR A 117 11.56 -2.46 10.79
CA THR A 117 12.51 -2.35 9.69
C THR A 117 11.81 -1.69 8.52
N TRP A 118 12.33 -0.54 8.09
CA TRP A 118 11.82 0.21 6.93
C TRP A 118 12.50 -0.25 5.65
N ILE A 119 11.73 -0.31 4.58
CA ILE A 119 12.17 -0.60 3.22
C ILE A 119 11.70 0.52 2.31
N SER A 120 12.63 1.14 1.57
CA SER A 120 12.38 2.20 0.60
C SER A 120 12.86 1.83 -0.79
N VAL A 121 12.33 2.50 -1.80
CA VAL A 121 12.70 2.33 -3.22
C VAL A 121 13.72 3.39 -3.60
N THR A 122 14.89 2.97 -4.04
CA THR A 122 16.06 3.86 -4.21
C THR A 122 16.00 4.70 -5.48
N ASP A 123 15.37 4.19 -6.54
CA ASP A 123 15.17 4.89 -7.82
C ASP A 123 13.82 5.64 -7.88
N GLN A 124 12.97 5.49 -6.87
CA GLN A 124 11.67 6.15 -6.76
C GLN A 124 11.46 6.74 -5.34
N PRO A 125 11.91 7.98 -5.07
CA PRO A 125 11.69 8.63 -3.77
C PRO A 125 10.21 8.71 -3.36
N LEU A 126 9.31 8.76 -4.36
CA LEU A 126 7.88 8.57 -4.20
C LEU A 126 7.43 7.40 -5.08
N ALA A 127 7.26 6.23 -4.46
CA ALA A 127 6.91 4.99 -5.13
C ALA A 127 5.40 4.75 -5.18
N ALA A 128 4.98 3.85 -6.06
CA ALA A 128 3.58 3.46 -6.22
C ALA A 128 3.39 1.98 -5.92
N TRP A 129 2.59 1.69 -4.90
CA TRP A 129 2.14 0.32 -4.61
C TRP A 129 0.83 0.04 -5.37
N ALA A 130 0.80 -1.04 -6.16
CA ALA A 130 -0.39 -1.52 -6.83
C ALA A 130 -1.51 -1.82 -5.81
N GLY A 131 -2.65 -1.15 -5.96
CA GLY A 131 -3.79 -1.26 -5.04
C GLY A 131 -5.10 -1.61 -5.73
N LEU A 132 -6.03 -2.14 -4.93
CA LEU A 132 -7.44 -2.32 -5.28
C LEU A 132 -8.30 -1.50 -4.32
N TRP A 133 -9.40 -0.94 -4.80
CA TRP A 133 -10.30 -0.12 -4.01
C TRP A 133 -11.77 -0.33 -4.38
N ARG A 134 -12.66 0.03 -3.45
CA ARG A 134 -14.10 0.12 -3.71
C ARG A 134 -14.80 1.08 -2.72
N PRO A 135 -15.98 1.60 -3.07
CA PRO A 135 -16.88 2.19 -2.10
C PRO A 135 -17.47 1.14 -1.15
N THR A 136 -17.78 1.56 0.08
CA THR A 136 -18.46 0.72 1.08
C THR A 136 -19.47 1.55 1.86
N ASP A 137 -20.58 0.92 2.27
CA ASP A 137 -21.68 1.62 2.94
C ASP A 137 -21.32 2.09 4.36
N GLU A 138 -20.56 1.26 5.10
CA GLU A 138 -20.26 1.52 6.52
C GLU A 138 -18.93 2.23 6.74
N TRP A 139 -17.90 1.98 5.91
CA TRP A 139 -16.52 2.41 6.16
C TRP A 139 -16.03 3.48 5.18
N GLY A 140 -16.91 3.95 4.30
CA GLY A 140 -16.57 4.80 3.17
C GLY A 140 -15.74 4.06 2.12
N ASP A 141 -15.01 4.80 1.31
CA ASP A 141 -14.11 4.19 0.31
C ASP A 141 -12.94 3.50 1.01
N CYS A 142 -12.72 2.24 0.65
CA CYS A 142 -11.68 1.39 1.23
C CYS A 142 -10.73 0.88 0.16
N TYR A 143 -9.47 0.66 0.54
CA TYR A 143 -8.46 0.07 -0.32
C TYR A 143 -7.67 -1.06 0.35
N THR A 144 -7.00 -1.85 -0.48
CA THR A 144 -6.08 -2.93 -0.11
C THR A 144 -4.92 -2.90 -1.09
N GLY A 145 -3.72 -3.25 -0.64
CA GLY A 145 -2.54 -3.25 -1.50
C GLY A 145 -2.17 -4.66 -1.95
N VAL A 146 -1.75 -4.80 -3.20
CA VAL A 146 -1.43 -6.09 -3.83
C VAL A 146 -0.05 -6.55 -3.37
N MET A 147 0.04 -7.79 -2.89
CA MET A 147 1.27 -8.36 -2.36
C MET A 147 1.78 -9.46 -3.29
N VAL A 148 3.09 -9.57 -3.40
CA VAL A 148 3.81 -10.68 -4.05
C VAL A 148 4.77 -11.31 -3.03
N ASP A 149 5.34 -12.48 -3.34
CA ASP A 149 6.46 -13.02 -2.57
C ASP A 149 7.61 -12.02 -2.53
N ALA A 150 8.26 -11.90 -1.38
CA ALA A 150 9.45 -11.07 -1.26
C ALA A 150 10.60 -11.62 -2.12
N THR A 151 11.61 -10.78 -2.37
CA THR A 151 12.88 -11.24 -2.93
C THR A 151 13.65 -12.05 -1.89
N GLU A 152 14.61 -12.87 -2.33
CA GLU A 152 15.36 -13.74 -1.42
C GLU A 152 16.11 -12.94 -0.34
N GLU A 153 16.59 -11.75 -0.71
CA GLU A 153 17.29 -10.78 0.12
C GLU A 153 16.41 -10.18 1.22
N LEU A 154 15.08 -10.29 1.12
CA LEU A 154 14.15 -9.78 2.13
C LEU A 154 13.49 -10.88 2.94
N PHE A 155 13.70 -12.17 2.61
CA PHE A 155 13.04 -13.29 3.31
C PHE A 155 13.37 -13.39 4.80
N HIS A 156 14.54 -12.92 5.24
CA HIS A 156 14.86 -12.87 6.67
C HIS A 156 14.09 -11.78 7.42
N ILE A 157 13.51 -10.81 6.69
CA ILE A 157 12.63 -9.77 7.24
C ILE A 157 11.18 -10.24 7.15
N HIS A 158 10.72 -10.57 5.94
CA HIS A 158 9.34 -10.98 5.69
C HIS A 158 9.21 -11.76 4.37
N ASP A 159 8.26 -12.71 4.28
CA ASP A 159 8.06 -13.59 3.11
C ASP A 159 7.28 -12.94 1.95
N ARG A 160 6.77 -11.73 2.15
CA ARG A 160 5.92 -10.98 1.20
C ARG A 160 6.35 -9.53 1.13
N MET A 161 6.18 -8.92 -0.04
CA MET A 161 6.42 -7.50 -0.29
C MET A 161 5.28 -6.87 -1.11
N PRO A 162 5.11 -5.53 -1.07
CA PRO A 162 4.24 -4.80 -1.99
C PRO A 162 4.62 -5.06 -3.45
N VAL A 163 3.61 -5.12 -4.34
CA VAL A 163 3.83 -4.98 -5.78
C VAL A 163 4.10 -3.51 -6.07
N ILE A 164 5.37 -3.16 -6.22
CA ILE A 164 5.82 -1.80 -6.52
C ILE A 164 5.84 -1.65 -8.02
N LEU A 165 5.17 -0.62 -8.54
CA LEU A 165 5.07 -0.35 -9.98
C LEU A 165 6.20 0.59 -10.41
N HIS A 166 6.71 0.38 -11.62
CA HIS A 166 7.55 1.39 -12.26
C HIS A 166 6.68 2.56 -12.75
N PRO A 167 7.24 3.79 -12.86
CA PRO A 167 6.49 4.96 -13.28
C PRO A 167 5.79 4.82 -14.64
N GLU A 168 6.42 4.13 -15.58
CA GLU A 168 5.88 3.82 -16.91
C GLU A 168 4.67 2.88 -16.88
N ASP A 169 4.55 2.05 -15.84
CA ASP A 169 3.50 1.05 -15.71
C ASP A 169 2.25 1.57 -15.00
N HIS A 170 2.29 2.79 -14.46
CA HIS A 170 1.17 3.41 -13.74
C HIS A 170 -0.11 3.45 -14.58
N ASP A 171 -0.02 3.82 -15.87
CA ASP A 171 -1.17 3.87 -16.77
C ASP A 171 -1.69 2.47 -17.12
N ALA A 172 -0.77 1.53 -17.41
CA ALA A 172 -1.15 0.15 -17.68
C ALA A 172 -1.88 -0.45 -16.47
N TRP A 173 -1.39 -0.23 -15.25
CA TRP A 173 -2.07 -0.64 -14.04
C TRP A 173 -3.46 -0.02 -13.93
N LEU A 174 -3.63 1.28 -14.15
CA LEU A 174 -4.93 1.94 -13.97
C LEU A 174 -5.98 1.62 -15.06
N HIS A 175 -5.55 1.19 -16.26
CA HIS A 175 -6.44 1.12 -17.43
C HIS A 175 -6.49 -0.24 -18.12
N ALA A 176 -5.39 -0.99 -18.14
CA ALA A 176 -5.26 -2.12 -19.04
C ALA A 176 -6.15 -3.30 -18.62
N PRO A 177 -6.47 -4.23 -19.54
CA PRO A 177 -7.14 -5.48 -19.19
C PRO A 177 -6.36 -6.28 -18.13
N ALA A 178 -7.07 -7.17 -17.44
CA ALA A 178 -6.53 -7.96 -16.34
C ALA A 178 -5.25 -8.76 -16.70
N GLU A 179 -5.13 -9.21 -17.94
CA GLU A 179 -3.95 -9.93 -18.45
C GLU A 179 -2.69 -9.06 -18.41
N VAL A 180 -2.78 -7.84 -18.94
CA VAL A 180 -1.67 -6.87 -18.90
C VAL A 180 -1.38 -6.45 -17.46
N ALA A 181 -2.41 -6.18 -16.66
CA ALA A 181 -2.23 -5.83 -15.25
C ALA A 181 -1.58 -6.97 -14.44
N MET A 182 -1.85 -8.23 -14.77
CA MET A 182 -1.25 -9.39 -14.10
C MET A 182 0.25 -9.50 -14.40
N ALA A 183 0.69 -9.13 -15.61
CA ALA A 183 2.11 -9.11 -15.94
C ALA A 183 2.92 -8.12 -15.08
N LEU A 184 2.26 -7.10 -14.52
CA LEU A 184 2.85 -6.12 -13.60
C LEU A 184 2.92 -6.63 -12.15
N VAL A 185 2.27 -7.75 -11.82
CA VAL A 185 2.27 -8.36 -10.49
C VAL A 185 3.56 -9.16 -10.34
N ALA A 186 4.67 -8.45 -10.17
CA ALA A 186 6.02 -9.01 -10.08
C ALA A 186 6.77 -8.44 -8.87
N LYS A 187 7.88 -9.10 -8.51
CA LYS A 187 8.80 -8.61 -7.47
C LYS A 187 9.56 -7.40 -8.00
N TYR A 188 9.68 -6.37 -7.18
CA TYR A 188 10.57 -5.25 -7.50
C TYR A 188 12.04 -5.70 -7.39
N PRO A 189 12.97 -5.18 -8.22
CA PRO A 189 14.39 -5.56 -8.13
C PRO A 189 14.96 -5.29 -6.74
N ALA A 190 15.59 -6.31 -6.14
CA ALA A 190 16.06 -6.25 -4.76
C ALA A 190 17.18 -5.22 -4.55
N ASP A 191 18.02 -5.03 -5.56
CA ASP A 191 19.11 -4.06 -5.61
C ASP A 191 18.62 -2.60 -5.63
N LEU A 192 17.35 -2.39 -5.97
CA LEU A 192 16.68 -1.09 -5.91
C LEU A 192 15.95 -0.85 -4.58
N LEU A 193 16.03 -1.79 -3.62
CA LEU A 193 15.43 -1.66 -2.30
C LEU A 193 16.48 -1.38 -1.23
N ALA A 194 16.26 -0.34 -0.44
CA ALA A 194 17.11 -0.01 0.71
C ALA A 194 16.43 -0.41 2.01
N VAL A 195 17.20 -1.04 2.91
CA VAL A 195 16.73 -1.50 4.22
C VAL A 195 17.31 -0.63 5.33
N ALA A 196 16.43 -0.01 6.12
CA ALA A 196 16.78 0.78 7.30
C ALA A 196 16.18 0.13 8.55
N ARG A 197 17.03 -0.53 9.34
CA ARG A 197 16.65 -1.15 10.63
C ARG A 197 16.58 -0.12 11.73
N THR A 198 15.64 -0.29 12.65
CA THR A 198 15.49 0.60 13.81
C THR A 198 15.35 -0.21 15.10
N ASP A 199 15.61 0.44 16.23
CA ASP A 199 15.33 -0.11 17.56
C ASP A 199 13.89 0.18 18.04
N VAL A 200 13.05 0.77 17.18
CA VAL A 200 11.66 1.08 17.52
C VAL A 200 10.87 -0.22 17.62
N PRO A 201 10.24 -0.52 18.77
CA PRO A 201 9.41 -1.72 18.89
C PRO A 201 8.29 -1.71 17.85
N TRP A 202 8.06 -2.84 17.18
CA TRP A 202 7.05 -2.97 16.12
C TRP A 202 5.64 -2.52 16.57
N PHE A 203 5.28 -2.83 17.82
CA PHE A 203 3.99 -2.49 18.39
C PHE A 203 3.87 -1.05 18.90
N SER A 204 4.97 -0.28 18.90
CA SER A 204 4.95 1.13 19.25
C SER A 204 4.30 1.94 18.14
N ARG A 205 3.33 2.77 18.50
CA ARG A 205 2.75 3.80 17.62
C ARG A 205 3.38 5.17 17.81
N LYS A 206 4.35 5.31 18.72
CA LYS A 206 5.09 6.56 18.92
C LYS A 206 6.14 6.68 17.82
N ALA A 207 6.24 7.87 17.22
CA ALA A 207 7.37 8.20 16.37
C ALA A 207 8.68 8.03 17.15
N PRO A 208 9.77 7.57 16.51
CA PRO A 208 11.08 7.64 17.11
C PRO A 208 11.42 9.09 17.53
N PRO A 209 12.22 9.29 18.59
CA PRO A 209 12.76 10.61 18.91
C PRO A 209 13.49 11.19 17.68
N ALA A 210 13.43 12.52 17.51
CA ALA A 210 13.90 13.23 16.32
C ALA A 210 15.43 13.17 16.06
N ASP A 211 16.19 12.40 16.85
CA ASP A 211 17.65 12.39 16.87
C ASP A 211 18.26 11.18 16.14
N ALA A 212 17.71 10.78 14.99
CA ALA A 212 18.42 9.89 14.07
C ALA A 212 19.16 10.77 13.04
N PRO A 213 20.50 10.68 12.93
CA PRO A 213 21.27 11.56 12.07
C PRO A 213 20.86 11.37 10.60
N THR A 214 20.53 12.47 9.95
CA THR A 214 20.40 12.55 8.50
C THR A 214 21.77 12.25 7.91
N LEU A 215 21.94 11.04 7.35
CA LEU A 215 23.11 10.75 6.54
C LEU A 215 22.95 11.53 5.23
N LEU A 216 23.74 12.60 5.12
CA LEU A 216 24.04 13.34 3.90
C LEU A 216 24.74 12.43 2.87
#